data_AF-A0A8R1Y4V3-F1
#
_entry.id   AF-A0A8R1Y4V3-F1
#
_cell.length_a   1.000
_cell.length_b   1.000
_cell.length_c   1.000
_cell.angle_alpha   90.00
_cell.angle_beta   90.00
_cell.angle_gamma   90.00
#
_symmetry.space_group_name_H-M   'P 1'
#
loop_
_entity.id
_entity.type
_entity.pdbx_description
1 polymer ?
#
loop_
_entity_poly.entity_id
_entity_poly.type
_entity_poly.pdbx_seq_one_letter_code
_entity_poly.pdbx_strand_id
1 'polypeptide(L)'
;MMIMPPYMTNDRFIWTADEPDAELIEPEILASVDKNWLTFTLQEDCPPQSHCFTLYNYGDHAFAFHISTSDNYAYFVSQVNGMVFGRQLHALPFVRTTNSIKITVYRRPTNAFKMDGDYPYIKRTSLSVLLPRKDRLFIYLAPIFHWKTQPTSVFNHTMPYETLKICLNYTAQSMSEGLNFSLQERRRGWNTWQSFFQKPQE
;
A
#
# COMPACT_ATOMS: atom_id res chain seq x y z
N MET A 1 -21.96 32.77 37.91
CA MET A 1 -21.90 31.47 37.19
C MET A 1 -21.16 31.74 35.89
N MET A 2 -19.85 31.48 35.82
CA MET A 2 -19.09 31.65 34.57
C MET A 2 -19.37 30.45 33.68
N ILE A 3 -20.01 30.68 32.55
CA ILE A 3 -20.23 29.68 31.51
C ILE A 3 -18.90 29.59 30.74
N MET A 4 -18.11 28.56 31.01
CA MET A 4 -16.91 28.29 30.21
C MET A 4 -17.33 27.79 28.82
N PRO A 5 -16.73 28.31 27.74
CA PRO A 5 -16.99 27.80 26.39
C PRO A 5 -16.49 26.36 26.26
N PRO A 6 -17.15 25.52 25.44
CA PRO A 6 -16.66 24.17 25.16
C PRO A 6 -15.32 24.24 24.43
N TYR A 7 -14.31 23.59 24.98
CA TYR A 7 -13.00 23.46 24.34
C TYR A 7 -13.09 22.39 23.25
N MET A 8 -12.72 22.75 22.02
CA MET A 8 -12.56 21.78 20.94
C MET A 8 -11.33 20.93 21.21
N THR A 9 -11.54 19.63 21.38
CA THR A 9 -10.47 18.63 21.44
C THR A 9 -9.73 18.62 20.11
N ASN A 10 -8.42 18.86 20.13
CA ASN A 10 -7.56 18.29 19.11
C ASN A 10 -7.69 16.77 19.24
N ASP A 11 -7.79 16.03 18.14
CA ASP A 11 -8.09 14.57 18.06
C ASP A 11 -7.12 13.63 18.83
N ARG A 12 -6.23 14.17 19.67
CA ARG A 12 -5.17 13.46 20.40
C ARG A 12 -5.36 13.29 21.90
N PHE A 13 -6.32 13.99 22.53
CA PHE A 13 -6.47 13.98 23.98
C PHE A 13 -7.92 13.76 24.40
N ILE A 14 -8.16 12.74 25.23
CA ILE A 14 -9.45 12.51 25.90
C ILE A 14 -9.35 13.10 27.31
N TRP A 15 -10.23 14.05 27.63
CA TRP A 15 -10.31 14.60 28.98
C TRP A 15 -11.08 13.63 29.90
N THR A 16 -10.41 13.13 30.94
CA THR A 16 -11.06 12.54 32.12
C THR A 16 -10.98 13.47 33.32
N ALA A 17 -11.94 13.37 34.23
CA ALA A 17 -12.12 14.32 35.34
C ALA A 17 -10.97 14.33 36.36
N ASP A 18 -10.17 13.26 36.42
CA ASP A 18 -9.16 13.09 37.47
C ASP A 18 -7.71 13.33 36.98
N GLU A 19 -7.41 13.17 35.68
CA GLU A 19 -6.13 13.53 35.05
C GLU A 19 -6.33 13.81 33.53
N PRO A 20 -5.87 14.96 32.97
CA PRO A 20 -6.11 15.33 31.56
C PRO A 20 -5.04 14.88 30.55
N ASP A 21 -4.12 13.98 30.91
CA ASP A 21 -2.94 13.66 30.09
C ASP A 21 -2.93 12.23 29.51
N ALA A 22 -4.11 11.65 29.22
CA ALA A 22 -4.16 10.42 28.43
C ALA A 22 -3.93 10.75 26.94
N GLU A 23 -2.66 10.74 26.52
CA GLU A 23 -2.29 10.80 25.10
C GLU A 23 -2.84 9.56 24.39
N LEU A 24 -3.65 9.78 23.35
CA LEU A 24 -4.13 8.68 22.51
C LEU A 24 -2.97 8.23 21.62
N ILE A 25 -2.18 7.28 22.12
CA ILE A 25 -1.06 6.69 21.37
C ILE A 25 -1.65 5.80 20.28
N GLU A 26 -1.67 6.33 19.06
CA GLU A 26 -2.02 5.53 17.88
C GLU A 26 -0.99 4.40 17.71
N PRO A 27 -1.44 3.17 17.41
CA PRO A 27 -0.54 2.03 17.32
C PRO A 27 0.40 2.22 16.14
N GLU A 28 1.70 2.10 16.42
CA GLU A 28 2.73 2.22 15.40
C GLU A 28 2.54 1.14 14.32
N ILE A 29 2.47 1.58 13.07
CA ILE A 29 2.36 0.67 11.93
C ILE A 29 3.77 0.21 11.59
N LEU A 30 4.04 -1.06 11.85
CA LEU A 30 5.28 -1.70 11.45
C LEU A 30 5.01 -2.60 10.23
N ALA A 31 5.08 -2.05 9.02
CA ALA A 31 4.88 -2.77 7.77
C ALA A 31 6.06 -2.66 6.79
N SER A 32 6.26 -3.70 5.98
CA SER A 32 7.18 -3.65 4.82
C SER A 32 6.74 -4.53 3.66
N VAL A 33 7.35 -4.30 2.50
CA VAL A 33 7.19 -5.12 1.30
C VAL A 33 8.48 -5.85 0.94
N ASP A 34 8.37 -7.09 0.45
CA ASP A 34 9.53 -7.87 -0.05
C ASP A 34 10.11 -7.33 -1.37
N LYS A 35 9.34 -6.55 -2.13
CA LYS A 35 9.73 -6.00 -3.42
C LYS A 35 9.21 -4.58 -3.54
N ASN A 36 10.11 -3.65 -3.86
CA ASN A 36 9.77 -2.26 -4.15
C ASN A 36 10.02 -1.87 -5.62
N TRP A 37 10.41 -2.84 -6.45
CA TRP A 37 10.62 -2.66 -7.88
C TRP A 37 10.06 -3.85 -8.66
N LEU A 38 9.06 -3.60 -9.49
CA LEU A 38 8.43 -4.58 -10.36
C LEU A 38 8.64 -4.18 -11.81
N THR A 39 9.27 -5.05 -12.59
CA THR A 39 9.62 -4.76 -13.98
C THR A 39 8.69 -5.52 -14.93
N PHE A 40 8.03 -4.80 -15.84
CA PHE A 40 7.11 -5.34 -16.83
C PHE A 40 7.68 -5.15 -18.24
N THR A 41 7.53 -6.17 -19.06
CA THR A 41 7.94 -6.23 -20.46
C THR A 41 6.78 -5.91 -21.39
N LEU A 42 7.08 -5.75 -22.68
CA LEU A 42 6.07 -5.74 -23.71
C LEU A 42 5.39 -7.12 -23.74
N GLN A 43 4.09 -7.12 -23.47
CA GLN A 43 3.19 -8.26 -23.59
C GLN A 43 2.00 -7.80 -24.43
N GLU A 44 1.88 -8.36 -25.64
CA GLU A 44 0.84 -7.94 -26.58
C GLU A 44 -0.49 -8.61 -26.31
N ASP A 45 -0.44 -9.92 -26.09
CA ASP A 45 -1.62 -10.77 -25.95
C ASP A 45 -1.80 -11.29 -24.53
N CYS A 46 -3.01 -11.76 -24.24
CA CYS A 46 -3.33 -12.48 -23.02
C CYS A 46 -2.53 -13.80 -22.93
N PRO A 47 -2.19 -14.27 -21.71
CA PRO A 47 -2.53 -13.68 -20.41
C PRO A 47 -1.69 -12.45 -20.03
N PRO A 48 -2.22 -11.55 -19.19
CA PRO A 48 -1.48 -10.39 -18.69
C PRO A 48 -0.23 -10.82 -17.93
N GLN A 49 0.86 -10.07 -18.10
CA GLN A 49 2.05 -10.27 -17.28
C GLN A 49 1.74 -9.92 -15.83
N SER A 50 2.19 -10.77 -14.91
CA SER A 50 1.90 -10.64 -13.49
C SER A 50 3.16 -10.75 -12.64
N HIS A 51 3.22 -9.95 -11.58
CA HIS A 51 4.24 -10.04 -10.56
C HIS A 51 3.61 -9.99 -9.18
N CYS A 52 4.19 -10.74 -8.23
CA CYS A 52 3.72 -10.75 -6.86
C CYS A 52 4.72 -10.06 -5.94
N PHE A 53 4.21 -9.30 -4.99
CA PHE A 53 4.92 -8.85 -3.80
C PHE A 53 4.15 -9.30 -2.55
N THR A 54 4.83 -9.31 -1.42
CA THR A 54 4.30 -9.70 -0.13
C THR A 54 4.37 -8.50 0.80
N LEU A 55 3.24 -8.13 1.38
CA LEU A 55 3.12 -7.11 2.41
C LEU A 55 3.13 -7.82 3.78
N TYR A 56 4.01 -7.38 4.66
CA TYR A 56 4.21 -7.96 5.98
C TYR A 56 3.78 -6.98 7.07
N ASN A 57 3.25 -7.53 8.16
CA ASN A 57 2.99 -6.84 9.40
C ASN A 57 3.92 -7.40 10.48
N TYR A 58 4.76 -6.53 11.04
CA TYR A 58 5.67 -6.81 12.14
C TYR A 58 5.17 -6.24 13.46
N GLY A 59 4.10 -5.44 13.42
CA GLY A 59 3.47 -4.86 14.58
C GLY A 59 2.57 -5.84 15.30
N ASP A 60 2.15 -5.43 16.49
CA ASP A 60 1.24 -6.21 17.33
C ASP A 60 -0.22 -6.09 16.86
N HIS A 61 -0.58 -4.94 16.30
CA HIS A 61 -1.93 -4.61 15.86
C HIS A 61 -2.16 -4.88 14.36
N ALA A 62 -3.41 -5.13 13.99
CA ALA A 62 -3.78 -5.24 12.59
C ALA A 62 -3.79 -3.86 11.93
N PHE A 63 -3.49 -3.82 10.62
CA PHE A 63 -3.67 -2.63 9.81
C PHE A 63 -4.51 -2.92 8.58
N ALA A 64 -5.23 -1.89 8.12
CA ALA A 64 -5.87 -1.84 6.82
C ALA A 64 -4.84 -1.45 5.77
N PHE A 65 -4.98 -1.96 4.56
CA PHE A 65 -4.27 -1.43 3.39
C PHE A 65 -5.23 -1.07 2.27
N HIS A 66 -4.89 0.00 1.55
CA HIS A 66 -5.53 0.40 0.29
C HIS A 66 -4.45 0.60 -0.77
N ILE A 67 -4.62 -0.01 -1.94
CA ILE A 67 -3.66 0.06 -3.04
C ILE A 67 -4.21 0.93 -4.15
N SER A 68 -3.39 1.89 -4.58
CA SER A 68 -3.64 2.72 -5.75
C SER A 68 -2.41 2.74 -6.65
N THR A 69 -2.62 2.87 -7.95
CA THR A 69 -1.52 3.04 -8.90
C THR A 69 -1.63 4.40 -9.57
N SER A 70 -0.49 4.94 -10.02
CA SER A 70 -0.48 6.17 -10.84
C SER A 70 -1.16 5.97 -12.19
N ASP A 71 -1.42 4.73 -12.59
CA ASP A 71 -2.03 4.35 -13.86
C ASP A 71 -2.93 3.13 -13.71
N ASN A 72 -4.12 3.35 -13.11
CA ASN A 72 -5.10 2.30 -12.83
C ASN A 72 -5.69 1.64 -14.08
N TYR A 73 -5.45 2.20 -15.28
CA TYR A 73 -5.89 1.58 -16.53
C TYR A 73 -4.91 0.52 -17.02
N ALA A 74 -3.60 0.81 -16.91
CA ALA A 74 -2.56 -0.12 -17.32
C ALA A 74 -2.29 -1.22 -16.30
N TYR A 75 -2.46 -0.93 -15.01
CA TYR A 75 -2.18 -1.87 -13.94
C TYR A 75 -3.43 -2.15 -13.14
N PHE A 76 -3.61 -3.42 -12.78
CA PHE A 76 -4.66 -3.86 -11.87
C PHE A 76 -4.07 -4.84 -10.86
N VAL A 77 -4.64 -4.85 -9.67
CA VAL A 77 -4.15 -5.65 -8.54
C VAL A 77 -5.17 -6.68 -8.13
N SER A 78 -4.71 -7.82 -7.65
CA SER A 78 -5.59 -8.91 -7.18
C SER A 78 -6.50 -8.48 -6.03
N GLN A 79 -6.03 -7.55 -5.20
CA GLN A 79 -6.76 -7.02 -4.04
C GLN A 79 -6.44 -5.53 -3.89
N VAL A 80 -7.47 -4.69 -3.91
CA VAL A 80 -7.34 -3.23 -3.72
C VAL A 80 -7.35 -2.88 -2.23
N ASN A 81 -8.22 -3.53 -1.47
CA ASN A 81 -8.39 -3.33 -0.03
C ASN A 81 -8.19 -4.64 0.70
N GLY A 82 -7.63 -4.57 1.90
CA GLY A 82 -7.55 -5.72 2.78
C GLY A 82 -7.01 -5.36 4.14
N MET A 83 -6.73 -6.40 4.92
CA MET A 83 -6.16 -6.28 6.26
C MET A 83 -5.00 -7.25 6.42
N VAL A 84 -3.97 -6.82 7.14
CA VAL A 84 -2.88 -7.71 7.57
C VAL A 84 -2.84 -7.74 9.08
N PHE A 85 -3.03 -8.94 9.63
CA PHE A 85 -3.11 -9.11 11.07
C PHE A 85 -1.73 -9.01 11.72
N GLY A 86 -1.68 -8.35 12.87
CA GLY A 86 -0.46 -8.26 13.67
C GLY A 86 -0.20 -9.53 14.47
N ARG A 87 0.88 -9.50 15.24
CA ARG A 87 1.36 -10.63 16.03
C ARG A 87 0.36 -11.11 17.08
N GLN A 88 -0.43 -10.21 17.67
CA GLN A 88 -1.38 -10.57 18.73
C GLN A 88 -2.45 -11.55 18.26
N LEU A 89 -3.00 -11.34 17.06
CA LEU A 89 -4.03 -12.22 16.50
C LEU A 89 -3.43 -13.50 15.94
N HIS A 90 -2.21 -13.42 15.37
CA HIS A 90 -1.45 -14.59 14.93
C HIS A 90 -1.10 -15.54 16.09
N ALA A 91 -0.94 -15.03 17.32
CA ALA A 91 -0.62 -15.85 18.49
C ALA A 91 -1.81 -16.66 19.03
N LEU A 92 -3.04 -16.39 18.58
CA LEU A 92 -4.22 -17.12 19.04
C LEU A 92 -4.27 -18.52 18.38
N PRO A 93 -4.19 -19.62 19.15
CA PRO A 93 -4.01 -20.97 18.60
C PRO A 93 -5.17 -21.44 17.70
N PHE A 94 -6.35 -20.82 17.81
CA PHE A 94 -7.55 -21.17 17.05
C PHE A 94 -7.76 -20.30 15.81
N VAL A 95 -7.00 -19.22 15.67
CA VAL A 95 -7.17 -18.22 14.60
C VAL A 95 -5.98 -18.35 13.65
N ARG A 96 -6.18 -19.09 12.54
CA ARG A 96 -5.17 -19.24 11.49
C ARG A 96 -5.06 -17.97 10.65
N THR A 97 -4.53 -16.91 11.23
CA THR A 97 -4.22 -15.66 10.50
C THR A 97 -2.75 -15.59 10.17
N THR A 98 -2.41 -15.07 9.00
CA THR A 98 -1.04 -14.74 8.62
C THR A 98 -0.75 -13.27 8.88
N ASN A 99 0.49 -12.98 9.28
CA ASN A 99 0.99 -11.61 9.37
C ASN A 99 1.52 -11.09 8.02
N SER A 100 1.14 -11.75 6.94
CA SER A 100 1.56 -11.40 5.59
C SER A 100 0.46 -11.69 4.59
N ILE A 101 0.47 -10.93 3.51
CA ILE A 101 -0.44 -11.10 2.39
C ILE A 101 0.31 -10.96 1.07
N LYS A 102 0.05 -11.88 0.15
CA LYS A 102 0.63 -11.88 -1.19
C LYS A 102 -0.32 -11.18 -2.16
N ILE A 103 0.17 -10.14 -2.82
CA ILE A 103 -0.61 -9.32 -3.74
C ILE A 103 0.00 -9.43 -5.13
N THR A 104 -0.84 -9.73 -6.11
CA THR A 104 -0.44 -9.85 -7.52
C THR A 104 -0.80 -8.58 -8.26
N VAL A 105 0.20 -7.98 -8.90
CA VAL A 105 0.06 -6.85 -9.80
C VAL A 105 0.12 -7.36 -11.22
N TYR A 106 -0.88 -7.01 -12.01
CA TYR A 106 -0.97 -7.35 -13.42
C TYR A 106 -0.78 -6.09 -14.26
N ARG A 107 -0.13 -6.25 -15.40
CA ARG A 107 -0.13 -5.23 -16.44
C ARG A 107 -1.01 -5.67 -17.59
N ARG A 108 -1.93 -4.79 -18.00
CA ARG A 108 -2.81 -4.99 -19.16
C ARG A 108 -1.96 -5.26 -20.42
N PRO A 109 -2.34 -6.24 -21.26
CA PRO A 109 -1.67 -6.46 -22.54
C PRO A 109 -1.88 -5.28 -23.48
N THR A 110 -0.91 -4.96 -24.35
CA THR A 110 -0.97 -3.77 -25.21
C THR A 110 -2.14 -3.79 -26.19
N ASN A 111 -2.55 -4.97 -26.67
CA ASN A 111 -3.70 -5.11 -27.59
C ASN A 111 -5.04 -4.80 -26.89
N ALA A 112 -5.11 -4.95 -25.56
CA ALA A 112 -6.31 -4.65 -24.78
C ALA A 112 -6.49 -3.14 -24.47
N PHE A 113 -5.54 -2.26 -24.84
CA PHE A 113 -5.66 -0.81 -24.57
C PHE A 113 -6.66 -0.09 -25.49
N LYS A 114 -7.17 -0.74 -26.53
CA LYS A 114 -7.98 -0.11 -27.59
C LYS A 114 -9.39 -0.69 -27.78
N MET A 115 -9.76 -1.70 -27.00
CA MET A 115 -11.07 -2.34 -27.10
C MET A 115 -12.13 -1.65 -26.23
N ASP A 116 -11.73 -0.87 -25.21
CA ASP A 116 -12.67 -0.24 -24.29
C ASP A 116 -13.11 1.13 -24.81
N GLY A 117 -14.26 1.19 -25.48
CA GLY A 117 -14.94 2.43 -25.85
C GLY A 117 -15.36 3.31 -24.66
N ASP A 118 -15.25 2.78 -23.44
CA ASP A 118 -15.70 3.41 -22.19
C ASP A 118 -14.73 4.48 -21.65
N TYR A 119 -13.51 4.58 -22.20
CA TYR A 119 -12.47 5.51 -21.73
C TYR A 119 -11.95 6.46 -22.82
N PRO A 120 -12.80 7.34 -23.39
CA PRO A 120 -12.44 8.22 -24.51
C PRO A 120 -11.33 9.24 -24.19
N TYR A 121 -11.08 9.52 -22.90
CA TYR A 121 -10.01 10.42 -22.47
C TYR A 121 -8.63 9.76 -22.45
N ILE A 122 -8.55 8.43 -22.45
CA ILE A 122 -7.30 7.70 -22.57
C ILE A 122 -6.97 7.56 -24.05
N LYS A 123 -6.64 8.68 -24.71
CA LYS A 123 -6.02 8.68 -26.05
C LYS A 123 -4.57 8.20 -25.94
N ARG A 124 -4.37 6.98 -25.47
CA ARG A 124 -3.09 6.30 -25.63
C ARG A 124 -3.02 5.83 -27.06
N THR A 125 -2.42 6.67 -27.91
CA THR A 125 -1.93 6.22 -29.21
C THR A 125 -1.09 4.96 -29.00
N SER A 126 -1.16 4.02 -29.93
CA SER A 126 -0.37 2.77 -29.91
C SER A 126 1.09 3.03 -29.53
N LEU A 127 1.63 4.14 -30.02
CA LEU A 127 2.97 4.65 -29.69
C LEU A 127 3.20 4.90 -28.20
N SER A 128 2.27 5.56 -27.49
CA SER A 128 2.41 5.82 -26.05
C SER A 128 2.39 4.56 -25.19
N VAL A 129 1.70 3.51 -25.63
CA VAL A 129 1.68 2.20 -24.96
C VAL A 129 2.99 1.44 -25.19
N LEU A 130 3.70 1.76 -26.26
CA LEU A 130 4.98 1.17 -26.65
C LEU A 130 6.21 1.92 -26.09
N LEU A 131 6.01 2.98 -25.30
CA LEU A 131 7.13 3.71 -24.70
C LEU A 131 7.47 3.18 -23.30
N PRO A 132 8.76 3.04 -22.96
CA PRO A 132 9.17 2.69 -21.61
C PRO A 132 8.73 3.78 -20.62
N ARG A 133 8.22 3.37 -19.47
CA ARG A 133 7.63 4.28 -18.47
C ARG A 133 7.82 3.75 -17.05
N LYS A 134 7.94 4.68 -16.11
CA LYS A 134 7.93 4.39 -14.67
C LYS A 134 6.65 4.93 -14.04
N ASP A 135 5.90 4.02 -13.47
CA ASP A 135 4.70 4.29 -12.69
C ASP A 135 4.95 3.92 -11.22
N ARG A 136 4.01 4.31 -10.35
CA ARG A 136 4.11 4.12 -8.91
C ARG A 136 2.87 3.40 -8.41
N LEU A 137 3.08 2.41 -7.57
CA LEU A 137 2.05 1.78 -6.76
C LEU A 137 2.21 2.29 -5.33
N PHE A 138 1.14 2.87 -4.81
CA PHE A 138 1.02 3.38 -3.46
C PHE A 138 0.23 2.37 -2.63
N ILE A 139 0.77 1.99 -1.48
CA ILE A 139 0.08 1.18 -0.49
C ILE A 139 -0.14 2.09 0.71
N TYR A 140 -1.37 2.54 0.86
CA TYR A 140 -1.81 3.34 1.99
C TYR A 140 -2.12 2.43 3.16
N LEU A 141 -1.62 2.78 4.34
CA LEU A 141 -1.77 2.00 5.55
C LEU A 141 -2.51 2.82 6.61
N ALA A 142 -3.38 2.15 7.35
CA ALA A 142 -4.07 2.73 8.48
C ALA A 142 -4.25 1.68 9.59
N PRO A 143 -4.12 2.06 10.86
CA PRO A 143 -4.27 1.12 11.96
C PRO A 143 -5.73 0.67 12.08
N ILE A 144 -5.95 -0.59 12.47
CA ILE A 144 -7.27 -1.11 12.79
C ILE A 144 -7.30 -1.54 14.24
N PHE A 145 -8.15 -0.88 15.02
CA PHE A 145 -8.38 -1.21 16.43
C PHE A 145 -9.30 -2.43 16.62
N HIS A 146 -10.14 -2.73 15.63
CA HIS A 146 -11.07 -3.86 15.72
C HIS A 146 -11.14 -4.66 14.41
N TRP A 147 -10.92 -5.96 14.49
CA TRP A 147 -10.93 -6.89 13.35
C TRP A 147 -12.25 -7.00 12.56
N LYS A 148 -13.36 -6.43 13.07
CA LYS A 148 -14.66 -6.41 12.38
C LYS A 148 -14.84 -5.17 11.51
N THR A 149 -13.99 -4.15 11.68
CA THR A 149 -14.05 -2.93 10.88
C THR A 149 -13.72 -3.27 9.44
N GLN A 150 -14.59 -2.88 8.52
CA GLN A 150 -14.34 -3.07 7.10
C GLN A 150 -13.16 -2.19 6.67
N PRO A 151 -12.14 -2.73 5.98
CA PRO A 151 -10.91 -1.98 5.69
C PRO A 151 -11.17 -0.72 4.87
N THR A 152 -12.15 -0.74 3.97
CA THR A 152 -12.53 0.41 3.15
C THR A 152 -13.07 1.58 3.98
N SER A 153 -13.77 1.31 5.08
CA SER A 153 -14.33 2.36 5.94
C SER A 153 -13.25 3.22 6.58
N VAL A 154 -12.08 2.65 6.87
CA VAL A 154 -10.95 3.38 7.48
C VAL A 154 -10.48 4.49 6.53
N PHE A 155 -10.32 4.18 5.24
CA PHE A 155 -9.83 5.13 4.25
C PHE A 155 -10.86 6.18 3.80
N ASN A 156 -12.14 6.00 4.13
CA ASN A 156 -13.17 7.00 3.84
C ASN A 156 -13.17 8.16 4.86
N HIS A 157 -12.76 7.88 6.09
CA HIS A 157 -12.90 8.80 7.22
C HIS A 157 -11.57 9.28 7.79
N THR A 158 -10.47 8.59 7.50
CA THR A 158 -9.13 8.97 7.97
C THR A 158 -8.17 9.16 6.80
N MET A 159 -7.30 10.17 6.93
CA MET A 159 -6.13 10.29 6.05
C MET A 159 -5.26 9.06 6.24
N PRO A 160 -4.66 8.50 5.16
CA PRO A 160 -3.76 7.37 5.32
C PRO A 160 -2.56 7.78 6.16
N TYR A 161 -2.30 7.02 7.22
CA TYR A 161 -1.27 7.31 8.21
C TYR A 161 0.12 7.16 7.61
N GLU A 162 0.30 6.10 6.85
CA GLU A 162 1.58 5.78 6.22
C GLU A 162 1.39 5.32 4.78
N THR A 163 2.46 5.42 3.99
CA THR A 163 2.43 5.07 2.57
C THR A 163 3.70 4.35 2.16
N LEU A 164 3.57 3.09 1.79
CA LEU A 164 4.61 2.33 1.10
C LEU A 164 4.52 2.56 -0.41
N LYS A 165 5.67 2.43 -1.09
CA LYS A 165 5.81 2.73 -2.51
C LYS A 165 6.55 1.61 -3.22
N ILE A 166 5.96 1.14 -4.31
CA ILE A 166 6.57 0.20 -5.26
C ILE A 166 6.68 0.90 -6.61
N CYS A 167 7.86 0.85 -7.23
CA CYS A 167 8.05 1.31 -8.59
C CYS A 167 7.58 0.23 -9.58
N LEU A 168 6.73 0.63 -10.52
CA LEU A 168 6.31 -0.18 -11.66
C LEU A 168 7.11 0.30 -12.87
N ASN A 169 8.04 -0.52 -13.35
CA ASN A 169 8.94 -0.17 -14.44
C ASN A 169 8.55 -0.94 -15.71
N TYR A 170 7.96 -0.26 -16.67
CA TYR A 170 7.66 -0.83 -17.97
C TYR A 170 8.80 -0.55 -18.95
N THR A 171 9.39 -1.60 -19.52
CA THR A 171 10.58 -1.49 -20.41
C THR A 171 10.23 -1.39 -21.89
N ALA A 172 9.02 -1.75 -22.29
CA ALA A 172 8.60 -1.87 -23.69
C ALA A 172 9.48 -2.78 -24.57
N GLN A 173 10.29 -3.65 -23.94
CA GLN A 173 11.08 -4.67 -24.64
C GLN A 173 10.34 -6.01 -24.53
N SER A 174 10.35 -6.81 -25.59
CA SER A 174 9.92 -8.22 -25.52
C SER A 174 10.81 -8.96 -24.53
N MET A 175 10.26 -9.98 -23.84
CA MET A 175 10.93 -10.68 -22.74
C MET A 175 12.41 -10.96 -23.03
N SER A 176 13.29 -10.18 -22.42
CA SER A 176 14.69 -10.55 -22.24
C SER A 176 14.82 -11.16 -20.84
N GLU A 177 15.34 -12.37 -20.81
CA GLU A 177 15.62 -13.10 -19.57
C GLU A 177 16.52 -12.22 -18.67
N GLY A 178 16.02 -11.82 -17.50
CA GLY A 178 16.82 -11.08 -16.51
C GLY A 178 16.24 -9.75 -16.01
N LEU A 179 14.99 -9.40 -16.35
CA LEU A 179 14.39 -8.17 -15.83
C LEU A 179 14.03 -8.30 -14.34
N ASN A 180 14.94 -7.81 -13.52
CA ASN A 180 14.97 -7.96 -12.08
C ASN A 180 13.71 -7.41 -11.38
N PHE A 181 13.10 -8.27 -10.55
CA PHE A 181 12.15 -7.92 -9.49
C PHE A 181 12.91 -8.04 -8.19
N SER A 182 13.25 -6.90 -7.58
CA SER A 182 14.19 -6.87 -6.47
C SER A 182 13.77 -5.86 -5.42
N LEU A 183 14.09 -6.13 -4.16
CA LEU A 183 14.12 -5.12 -3.13
C LEU A 183 15.33 -4.20 -3.35
N GLN A 184 15.09 -2.95 -3.68
CA GLN A 184 16.11 -1.90 -3.76
C GLN A 184 16.14 -1.13 -2.43
N GLU A 185 16.96 -1.57 -1.47
CA GLU A 185 17.05 -0.99 -0.12
C GLU A 185 17.34 0.52 -0.12
N ARG A 186 18.00 1.04 -1.16
CA ARG A 186 18.34 2.47 -1.31
C ARG A 186 17.12 3.37 -1.58
N ARG A 187 15.96 2.83 -1.91
CA ARG A 187 14.74 3.62 -2.21
C ARG A 187 13.97 3.87 -0.92
N ARG A 188 13.46 5.07 -0.67
CA ARG A 188 12.58 5.32 0.50
C ARG A 188 11.18 4.74 0.28
N GLY A 189 10.55 4.27 1.37
CA GLY A 189 9.15 3.84 1.39
C GLY A 189 8.91 2.35 1.10
N TRP A 190 9.90 1.47 1.31
CA TRP A 190 9.68 0.01 1.27
C TRP A 190 9.30 -0.58 2.64
N ASN A 191 9.56 0.17 3.70
CA ASN A 191 9.13 -0.08 5.06
C ASN A 191 8.62 1.21 5.69
N THR A 192 7.91 1.05 6.79
CA THR A 192 7.35 2.15 7.58
C THR A 192 8.28 2.55 8.73
N TRP A 193 8.91 1.57 9.37
CA TRP A 193 9.97 1.84 10.33
C TRP A 193 11.20 2.33 9.57
N GLN A 194 11.60 3.57 9.83
CA GLN A 194 12.98 3.94 9.52
C GLN A 194 13.87 3.03 10.37
N SER A 195 14.93 2.49 9.78
CA SER A 195 16.00 1.93 10.59
C SER A 195 16.48 3.07 11.49
N PHE A 196 16.03 3.10 12.75
CA PHE A 196 16.50 3.99 13.81
C PHE A 196 18.03 3.83 14.09
N PHE A 197 18.73 3.08 13.24
CA PHE A 197 20.15 2.77 13.28
C PHE A 197 21.04 3.71 12.45
N GLN A 198 20.54 4.83 11.94
CA GLN A 198 21.41 5.92 11.48
C GLN A 198 21.33 7.10 12.45
N LYS A 199 21.82 6.89 13.68
CA LYS A 199 22.57 7.96 14.34
C LYS A 199 23.90 8.09 13.58
N PRO A 200 24.31 9.30 13.15
CA PRO A 200 25.72 9.51 12.88
C PRO A 200 26.48 9.11 14.14
N GLN A 201 27.48 8.24 13.99
CA GLN A 201 28.55 8.23 14.96
C GLN A 201 29.26 9.57 14.83
N GLU A 202 29.28 10.30 15.95
CA GLU A 202 30.06 11.51 16.24
C GLU A 202 29.58 12.83 15.63
#